data_AF-A0A132NML4-F1
#
_entry.id   AF-A0A132NML4-F1
#
_cell.length_a   1.000
_cell.length_b   1.000
_cell.length_c   1.000
_cell.angle_alpha   90.00
_cell.angle_beta   90.00
_cell.angle_gamma   90.00
#
_symmetry.space_group_name_H-M   'P 1'
#
loop_
_entity.id
_entity.type
_entity.pdbx_description
1 polymer ?
#
loop_
_entity_poly.entity_id
_entity_poly.type
_entity_poly.pdbx_seq_one_letter_code
_entity_poly.pdbx_strand_id
1 'polypeptide(L)'
;QAVVLETDPHAARRIARQHVAFYLGLPNYVNNLRRLGFTEDDVANGGSDRLVDAIVAWDGVDAIVQRVRAHLDAGADHVAVQVLTADEKELPRREWRELAPALMSLG
;
A
#
# COMPACT_ATOMS: atom_id res chain seq x y z
N GLN A 1 1.10 2.68 -6.51
CA GLN A 1 1.54 2.33 -5.14
C GLN A 1 0.50 2.82 -4.14
N ALA A 2 -0.14 1.91 -3.39
CA ALA A 2 -1.00 2.28 -2.26
C ALA A 2 -0.15 2.51 -1.00
N VAL A 3 -0.43 3.55 -0.23
CA VAL A 3 0.40 3.93 0.92
C VAL A 3 -0.43 4.30 2.15
N VAL A 4 0.09 4.00 3.34
CA VAL A 4 -0.44 4.50 4.62
C VAL A 4 0.67 5.24 5.36
N LEU A 5 0.52 6.53 5.61
CA LEU A 5 1.48 7.31 6.39
C LEU A 5 1.17 7.17 7.90
N GLU A 6 1.58 6.03 8.46
CA GLU A 6 1.37 5.62 9.85
C GLU A 6 2.52 4.69 10.28
N THR A 7 3.14 5.00 11.41
CA THR A 7 4.33 4.29 11.93
C THR A 7 3.98 3.13 12.87
N ASP A 8 2.79 3.15 13.49
CA ASP A 8 2.34 1.99 14.27
C ASP A 8 1.92 0.85 13.32
N PRO A 9 2.61 -0.32 13.34
CA PRO A 9 2.31 -1.42 12.43
C PRO A 9 0.87 -1.93 12.57
N HIS A 10 0.31 -1.91 13.78
CA HIS A 10 -1.06 -2.37 14.00
C HIS A 10 -2.08 -1.43 13.37
N ALA A 11 -1.96 -0.13 13.60
CA ALA A 11 -2.81 0.89 12.97
C ALA A 11 -2.64 0.91 11.45
N ALA A 12 -1.40 0.89 10.96
CA ALA A 12 -1.10 0.91 9.53
C ALA A 12 -1.74 -0.27 8.78
N ARG A 13 -1.52 -1.49 9.28
CA ARG A 13 -2.08 -2.69 8.64
C ARG A 13 -3.59 -2.79 8.79
N ARG A 14 -4.17 -2.22 9.86
CA ARG A 14 -5.64 -2.12 9.99
C ARG A 14 -6.22 -1.25 8.88
N ILE A 15 -5.63 -0.09 8.60
CA ILE A 15 -6.05 0.81 7.50
C ILE A 15 -5.86 0.11 6.15
N ALA A 16 -4.67 -0.46 5.92
CA ALA A 16 -4.36 -1.16 4.67
C ALA A 16 -5.34 -2.31 4.37
N ARG A 17 -5.77 -3.06 5.38
CA ARG A 17 -6.74 -4.15 5.22
C ARG A 17 -8.11 -3.70 4.76
N GLN A 18 -8.57 -2.50 5.12
CA GLN A 18 -9.84 -1.97 4.64
C GLN A 18 -9.83 -1.88 3.10
N HIS A 19 -8.71 -1.38 2.56
CA HIS A 19 -8.49 -1.31 1.11
C HIS A 19 -8.32 -2.70 0.47
N VAL A 20 -7.50 -3.58 1.06
CA VAL A 20 -7.21 -4.91 0.47
C VAL A 20 -8.43 -5.83 0.49
N ALA A 21 -9.28 -5.75 1.52
CA ALA A 21 -10.42 -6.65 1.71
C ALA A 21 -11.39 -6.68 0.52
N PHE A 22 -11.63 -5.53 -0.12
CA PHE A 22 -12.47 -5.46 -1.32
C PHE A 22 -11.96 -6.39 -2.43
N TYR A 23 -10.65 -6.38 -2.68
CA TYR A 23 -10.02 -7.19 -3.73
C TYR A 23 -9.96 -8.68 -3.37
N LEU A 24 -9.82 -9.01 -2.08
CA LEU A 24 -9.84 -10.40 -1.63
C LEU A 24 -11.23 -11.05 -1.75
N GLY A 25 -12.30 -10.25 -1.88
CA GLY A 25 -13.63 -10.74 -2.23
C GLY A 25 -13.80 -11.11 -3.71
N LEU A 26 -12.83 -10.79 -4.57
CA LEU A 26 -12.93 -10.97 -6.02
C LEU A 26 -12.08 -12.16 -6.50
N PRO A 27 -12.70 -13.25 -7.02
CA PRO A 27 -11.98 -14.47 -7.38
C PRO A 27 -10.84 -14.26 -8.39
N ASN A 28 -11.00 -13.31 -9.31
CA ASN A 28 -9.97 -12.99 -10.29
C ASN A 28 -8.71 -12.35 -9.65
N TYR A 29 -8.87 -11.53 -8.61
CA TYR A 29 -7.75 -10.95 -7.87
C TYR A 29 -7.05 -12.00 -7.01
N VAL A 30 -7.82 -12.81 -6.28
CA VAL A 30 -7.27 -13.90 -5.46
C VAL A 30 -6.48 -14.90 -6.32
N ASN A 31 -7.02 -15.29 -7.48
CA ASN A 31 -6.31 -16.17 -8.41
C ASN A 31 -5.02 -15.55 -8.96
N ASN A 32 -4.99 -14.23 -9.18
CA ASN A 32 -3.76 -13.54 -9.57
C ASN A 32 -2.71 -13.56 -8.45
N LEU A 33 -3.12 -13.29 -7.21
CA LEU A 33 -2.21 -13.34 -6.04
C LEU A 33 -1.61 -14.74 -5.85
N ARG A 34 -2.39 -15.81 -6.04
CA ARG A 34 -1.88 -17.19 -6.00
C ARG A 34 -0.78 -17.45 -7.04
N ARG A 35 -0.92 -16.91 -8.25
CA ARG A 35 0.12 -17.02 -9.30
C ARG A 35 1.40 -16.28 -8.93
N LEU A 36 1.31 -15.26 -8.08
CA LEU A 36 2.44 -14.51 -7.54
C LEU A 36 3.05 -15.16 -6.28
N GLY A 37 2.59 -16.35 -5.88
CA GLY A 37 3.16 -17.11 -4.76
C GLY A 37 2.55 -16.79 -3.39
N PHE A 38 1.35 -16.19 -3.35
CA PHE A 38 0.56 -16.11 -2.12
C PHE A 38 -0.29 -17.36 -1.91
N THR A 39 -0.47 -17.75 -0.65
CA THR A 39 -1.17 -18.97 -0.26
C THR A 39 -2.63 -18.70 0.13
N GLU A 40 -3.41 -19.76 0.37
CA GLU A 40 -4.75 -19.62 0.96
C GLU A 40 -4.72 -18.88 2.29
N ASP A 41 -3.73 -19.19 3.14
CA ASP A 41 -3.57 -18.55 4.44
C ASP A 41 -3.21 -17.06 4.29
N ASP A 42 -2.52 -16.68 3.21
CA ASP A 42 -2.22 -15.28 2.92
C ASP A 42 -3.46 -14.47 2.54
N VAL A 43 -4.45 -15.08 1.86
CA VAL A 43 -5.65 -14.38 1.38
C VAL A 43 -6.85 -14.50 2.32
N ALA A 44 -6.83 -15.46 3.23
CA ALA A 44 -7.88 -15.65 4.23
C ALA A 44 -7.95 -14.47 5.23
N ASN A 45 -9.09 -14.34 5.92
CA ASN A 45 -9.29 -13.43 7.05
C ASN A 45 -8.89 -11.95 6.79
N GLY A 46 -9.10 -11.47 5.56
CA GLY A 46 -8.77 -10.09 5.18
C GLY A 46 -7.30 -9.84 4.83
N GLY A 47 -6.50 -10.91 4.71
CA GLY A 47 -5.12 -10.87 4.26
C GLY A 47 -4.09 -10.96 5.39
N SER A 48 -3.06 -11.78 5.19
CA SER A 48 -1.89 -11.88 6.08
C SER A 48 -1.10 -10.57 6.11
N ASP A 49 -0.32 -10.36 7.18
CA ASP A 49 0.60 -9.22 7.25
C ASP A 49 1.57 -9.22 6.05
N ARG A 50 2.05 -10.39 5.62
CA ARG A 50 2.93 -10.53 4.46
C ARG A 50 2.27 -10.03 3.17
N LEU A 51 1.01 -10.41 2.94
CA LEU A 51 0.26 -9.98 1.77
C LEU A 51 -0.01 -8.47 1.82
N VAL A 52 -0.44 -7.96 2.97
CA VAL A 52 -0.72 -6.54 3.18
C VAL A 52 0.53 -5.70 2.96
N ASP A 53 1.66 -6.08 3.55
CA ASP A 53 2.94 -5.36 3.44
C ASP A 53 3.53 -5.41 2.02
N ALA A 54 3.20 -6.44 1.23
CA ALA A 54 3.61 -6.54 -0.17
C ALA A 54 2.85 -5.55 -1.08
N ILE A 55 1.56 -5.34 -0.79
CA ILE A 55 0.64 -4.50 -1.59
C ILE A 55 0.73 -3.03 -1.16
N VAL A 56 0.69 -2.78 0.15
CA VAL A 56 0.59 -1.45 0.74
C VAL A 56 1.88 -1.13 1.47
N ALA A 57 2.56 -0.07 1.04
CA ALA A 57 3.68 0.47 1.80
C ALA A 57 3.15 1.33 2.95
N TRP A 58 3.69 1.14 4.13
CA TRP A 58 3.36 1.94 5.29
C TRP A 58 4.65 2.31 6.03
N ASP A 59 4.49 2.98 7.18
CA ASP A 59 5.53 3.64 7.99
C ASP A 59 5.64 5.15 7.65
N GLY A 60 6.81 5.75 7.83
CA GLY A 60 7.08 7.16 7.56
C GLY A 60 7.36 7.48 6.08
N VAL A 61 7.61 8.76 5.83
CA VAL A 61 7.93 9.33 4.51
C VAL A 61 9.06 8.57 3.82
N ASP A 62 10.15 8.26 4.53
CA ASP A 62 11.31 7.58 3.95
C ASP A 62 10.97 6.18 3.43
N ALA A 63 10.20 5.40 4.17
CA ALA A 63 9.79 4.06 3.75
C ALA A 63 8.92 4.12 2.47
N ILE A 64 8.00 5.08 2.42
CA ILE A 64 7.15 5.30 1.24
C ILE A 64 7.98 5.75 0.03
N VAL A 65 8.92 6.69 0.23
CA VAL A 65 9.85 7.15 -0.81
C VAL A 65 10.69 5.99 -1.35
N GLN A 66 11.22 5.14 -0.47
CA GLN A 66 11.98 3.96 -0.90
C GLN A 66 11.12 2.98 -1.69
N ARG A 67 9.86 2.77 -1.30
CA ARG A 67 8.95 1.93 -2.08
C ARG A 67 8.69 2.50 -3.47
N VAL A 68 8.47 3.82 -3.57
CA VAL A 68 8.28 4.49 -4.86
C VAL A 68 9.54 4.40 -5.71
N ARG A 69 10.71 4.67 -5.13
CA ARG A 69 12.00 4.49 -5.82
C ARG A 69 12.19 3.08 -6.34
N ALA A 70 11.81 2.05 -5.56
CA ALA A 70 11.91 0.66 -6.03
C ALA A 70 11.06 0.37 -7.30
N HIS A 71 9.93 1.07 -7.50
CA HIS A 71 9.19 0.97 -8.77
C HIS A 71 9.94 1.65 -9.91
N LEU A 72 10.52 2.83 -9.66
CA LEU A 72 11.30 3.57 -10.65
C LEU A 72 12.56 2.78 -11.06
N ASP A 73 13.29 2.23 -10.09
CA ASP A 73 14.47 1.39 -10.31
C ASP A 73 14.11 0.10 -11.08
N ALA A 74 12.88 -0.40 -10.93
CA ALA A 74 12.35 -1.51 -11.71
C ALA A 74 11.89 -1.12 -13.13
N GLY A 75 12.06 0.15 -13.52
CA GLY A 75 11.78 0.66 -14.86
C GLY A 75 10.46 1.39 -15.03
N ALA A 76 9.73 1.70 -13.95
CA ALA A 76 8.57 2.57 -14.04
C ALA A 76 9.01 4.01 -14.39
N ASP A 77 8.32 4.63 -15.34
CA ASP A 77 8.47 6.05 -15.69
C ASP A 77 7.44 6.95 -14.97
N HIS A 78 6.40 6.33 -14.39
CA HIS A 78 5.38 6.99 -13.60
C HIS A 78 4.88 6.09 -12.47
N VAL A 79 4.74 6.64 -11.26
CA VAL A 79 4.19 5.94 -10.10
C VAL A 79 3.04 6.75 -9.50
N ALA A 80 1.81 6.29 -9.74
CA ALA A 80 0.64 6.85 -9.06
C ALA A 80 0.63 6.46 -7.57
N VAL A 81 0.64 7.45 -6.68
CA VAL A 81 0.61 7.26 -5.22
C VAL A 81 -0.81 7.46 -4.71
N GLN A 82 -1.42 6.39 -4.18
CA GLN A 82 -2.74 6.41 -3.56
C GLN A 82 -2.58 6.38 -2.04
N VAL A 83 -2.89 7.49 -1.38
CA VAL A 83 -2.85 7.56 0.09
C VAL A 83 -4.14 6.97 0.66
N LEU A 84 -3.99 6.08 1.62
CA LEU A 84 -5.07 5.45 2.38
C LEU A 84 -5.09 6.02 3.80
N THR A 85 -6.27 6.42 4.26
CA THR A 85 -6.54 6.95 5.60
C THR A 85 -7.53 6.06 6.33
N ALA A 86 -7.61 6.21 7.66
CA ALA A 86 -8.55 5.44 8.48
C ALA A 86 -10.03 5.73 8.14
N ASP A 87 -10.33 6.93 7.62
CA ASP A 87 -11.61 7.26 7.00
C ASP A 87 -11.42 7.38 5.48
N GLU A 88 -12.06 6.49 4.73
CA GLU A 88 -12.02 6.45 3.26
C GLU A 88 -12.72 7.65 2.60
N LYS A 89 -13.55 8.39 3.35
CA LYS A 89 -14.28 9.56 2.86
C LYS A 89 -13.48 10.86 3.02
N GLU A 90 -12.44 10.85 3.83
CA GLU A 90 -11.62 12.03 4.07
C GLU A 90 -10.60 12.22 2.95
N LEU A 91 -10.37 13.49 2.58
CA LEU A 91 -9.27 13.83 1.70
C LEU A 91 -7.97 13.84 2.50
N PRO A 92 -6.93 13.06 2.11
CA PRO A 92 -5.69 12.92 2.86
C PRO A 92 -4.75 14.12 2.66
N ARG A 93 -5.25 15.32 3.00
CA ARG A 93 -4.55 16.60 2.75
C ARG A 93 -3.29 16.73 3.58
N ARG A 94 -3.26 16.16 4.79
CA ARG A 94 -2.08 16.20 5.67
C ARG A 94 -0.97 15.35 5.06
N GLU A 95 -1.31 14.13 4.70
CA GLU A 95 -0.41 13.12 4.13
C GLU A 95 0.13 13.59 2.78
N TRP A 96 -0.72 14.16 1.91
CA TRP A 96 -0.26 14.77 0.66
C TRP A 96 0.73 15.89 0.89
N ARG A 97 0.48 16.78 1.87
CA ARG A 97 1.41 17.89 2.18
C ARG A 97 2.77 17.38 2.65
N GLU A 98 2.77 16.28 3.41
CA GLU A 98 3.99 15.69 3.96
C GLU A 98 4.78 14.89 2.91
N LEU A 99 4.09 14.09 2.08
CA LEU A 99 4.71 13.22 1.08
C LEU A 99 5.14 13.97 -0.18
N ALA A 100 4.38 14.98 -0.63
CA ALA A 100 4.63 15.66 -1.90
C ALA A 100 6.07 16.19 -2.06
N PRO A 101 6.66 16.96 -1.11
CA PRO A 101 8.02 17.46 -1.30
C PRO A 101 9.06 16.33 -1.39
N ALA A 102 8.89 15.25 -0.63
CA ALA A 102 9.81 14.13 -0.65
C ALA A 102 9.71 13.33 -1.97
N LEU A 103 8.49 13.09 -2.45
CA LEU A 103 8.25 12.36 -3.70
C LEU A 103 8.70 13.15 -4.94
N MET A 104 8.50 14.47 -4.95
CA MET A 104 8.98 15.34 -6.05
C MET A 104 10.52 15.40 -6.13
N SER A 105 11.23 15.04 -5.06
CA SER A 105 12.70 14.98 -5.08
C SER A 105 13.27 13.74 -5.79
N LEU A 106 12.41 12.78 -6.18
CA LEU A 106 12.83 11.53 -6.82
C LEU A 106 13.16 11.65 -8.32
N GLY A 107 12.88 12.80 -8.95
CA GLY A 107 13.14 13.05 -10.37
C GLY A 107 12.12 13.98 -10.99
#